data_AF-A0A7I0J7Q5-F1
#
_entry.id   AF-A0A7I0J7Q5-F1
#
_cell.length_a   1.000
_cell.length_b   1.000
_cell.length_c   1.000
_cell.angle_alpha   90.00
_cell.angle_beta   90.00
_cell.angle_gamma   90.00
#
_symmetry.space_group_name_H-M   'P 1'
#
loop_
_entity.id
_entity.type
_entity.pdbx_description
1 polymer ?
#
loop_
_entity_poly.entity_id
_entity_poly.type
_entity_poly.pdbx_seq_one_letter_code
_entity_poly.pdbx_strand_id
1 'polypeptide(L)'
;AERTSFFPSIKETLNHILAVDHLYLDFLTDGGLGAAAFDDFAPFDDAASLAAAQADFDRKLVAFCDSLTEADLDRRVITDRREDGLISERIGDILA
;
A
#
# COMPACT_ATOMS: atom_id res chain seq x y z
N ALA A 1 28.12 -1.06 14.15
CA ALA A 1 26.98 -0.74 15.03
C ALA A 1 25.72 -1.19 14.32
N GLU A 2 24.85 -1.92 15.00
CA GLU A 2 23.52 -2.28 14.48
C GLU A 2 22.68 -1.01 14.30
N ARG A 3 21.88 -0.91 13.22
CA ARG A 3 21.05 0.28 13.00
C ARG A 3 19.85 0.21 13.93
N THR A 4 19.82 1.06 14.96
CA THR A 4 18.74 1.13 15.95
C THR A 4 17.64 2.12 15.54
N SER A 5 17.11 1.99 14.33
CA SER A 5 15.91 2.72 13.88
C SER A 5 14.69 1.80 13.90
N PHE A 6 13.51 2.31 13.55
CA PHE A 6 12.26 1.53 13.43
C PHE A 6 12.44 0.25 12.59
N PHE A 7 13.32 0.28 11.58
CA PHE A 7 13.73 -0.90 10.81
C PHE A 7 15.26 -1.09 10.88
N PRO A 8 15.73 -2.33 11.01
CA PRO A 8 17.15 -2.65 11.19
C PRO A 8 17.98 -2.51 9.89
N SER A 9 17.34 -2.41 8.71
CA SER A 9 18.02 -2.06 7.46
C SER A 9 17.10 -1.43 6.40
N ILE A 10 17.71 -1.02 5.29
CA ILE A 10 16.99 -0.49 4.10
C ILE A 10 16.09 -1.58 3.50
N LYS A 11 16.52 -2.85 3.51
CA LYS A 11 15.71 -3.96 2.96
C LYS A 11 14.39 -4.10 3.71
N GLU A 12 14.42 -4.10 5.04
CA GLU A 12 13.18 -4.19 5.85
C GLU A 12 12.32 -2.94 5.68
N THR A 13 12.94 -1.76 5.55
CA THR A 13 12.21 -0.52 5.30
C THR A 13 11.45 -0.57 3.97
N LEU A 14 12.12 -0.97 2.89
CA LEU A 14 11.52 -1.02 1.56
C LEU A 14 10.45 -2.12 1.42
N ASN A 15 10.66 -3.28 2.06
CA ASN A 15 9.62 -4.31 2.14
C ASN A 15 8.39 -3.82 2.92
N HIS A 16 8.61 -3.12 4.03
CA HIS A 16 7.49 -2.57 4.80
C HIS A 16 6.70 -1.53 3.99
N ILE A 17 7.39 -0.62 3.30
CA ILE A 17 6.74 0.35 2.40
C ILE A 17 5.89 -0.40 1.37
N LEU A 18 6.46 -1.39 0.68
CA LEU A 18 5.72 -2.16 -0.34
C LEU A 18 4.51 -2.92 0.24
N ALA A 19 4.60 -3.45 1.46
CA ALA A 19 3.47 -4.09 2.12
C ALA A 19 2.34 -3.10 2.43
N VAL A 20 2.68 -1.90 2.92
CA VAL A 20 1.72 -0.81 3.19
C VAL A 20 1.10 -0.31 1.88
N ASP A 21 1.91 -0.16 0.84
CA ASP A 21 1.50 0.22 -0.50
C ASP A 21 0.43 -0.74 -1.04
N HIS A 22 0.65 -2.05 -0.92
CA HIS A 22 -0.33 -3.07 -1.30
C HIS A 22 -1.65 -2.97 -0.51
N LEU A 23 -1.59 -2.70 0.79
CA LEU A 23 -2.78 -2.48 1.63
C LEU A 23 -3.62 -1.31 1.13
N TYR A 24 -2.99 -0.17 0.88
CA TYR A 24 -3.72 1.01 0.42
C TYR A 24 -4.24 0.85 -1.00
N LEU A 25 -3.50 0.19 -1.88
CA LEU A 25 -4.01 -0.10 -3.22
C LEU A 25 -5.20 -1.06 -3.18
N ASP A 26 -5.23 -2.04 -2.28
CA ASP A 26 -6.40 -2.90 -2.09
C ASP A 26 -7.62 -2.08 -1.64
N PHE A 27 -7.47 -1.17 -0.68
CA PHE A 27 -8.55 -0.26 -0.28
C PHE A 27 -9.03 0.61 -1.44
N LEU A 28 -8.10 1.25 -2.17
CA LEU A 28 -8.41 2.15 -3.28
C LEU A 28 -9.13 1.44 -4.44
N THR A 29 -8.87 0.15 -4.63
CA THR A 29 -9.45 -0.66 -5.71
C THR A 29 -10.65 -1.50 -5.27
N ASP A 30 -11.08 -1.40 -4.01
CA ASP A 30 -12.05 -2.32 -3.38
C ASP A 30 -11.66 -3.80 -3.64
N GLY A 31 -10.36 -4.12 -3.53
CA GLY A 31 -9.78 -5.41 -3.90
C GLY A 31 -10.22 -6.58 -3.00
N GLY A 32 -10.75 -6.29 -1.82
CA GLY A 32 -11.45 -7.23 -0.95
C GLY A 32 -10.54 -8.04 -0.03
N LEU A 33 -9.23 -7.79 -0.03
CA LEU A 33 -8.29 -8.42 0.91
C LEU A 33 -8.26 -7.68 2.25
N GLY A 34 -8.41 -6.35 2.23
CA GLY A 34 -8.28 -5.49 3.40
C GLY A 34 -6.94 -5.68 4.11
N ALA A 35 -6.95 -5.78 5.44
CA ALA A 35 -5.74 -5.96 6.26
C ALA A 35 -4.86 -7.16 5.83
N ALA A 36 -5.45 -8.20 5.23
CA ALA A 36 -4.72 -9.37 4.74
C ALA A 36 -3.70 -9.02 3.63
N ALA A 37 -3.94 -7.97 2.84
CA ALA A 37 -2.98 -7.50 1.84
C ALA A 37 -1.62 -7.10 2.46
N PHE A 38 -1.64 -6.66 3.73
CA PHE A 38 -0.44 -6.39 4.52
C PHE A 38 -0.01 -7.61 5.35
N ASP A 39 -0.95 -8.23 6.08
CA ASP A 39 -0.61 -9.25 7.07
C ASP A 39 -0.02 -10.52 6.44
N ASP A 40 -0.47 -10.86 5.22
CA ASP A 40 0.03 -12.01 4.45
C ASP A 40 1.17 -11.64 3.48
N PHE A 41 1.67 -10.41 3.52
CA PHE A 41 2.75 -9.96 2.64
C PHE A 41 4.04 -10.74 2.91
N ALA A 42 4.55 -11.42 1.88
CA ALA A 42 5.82 -12.13 1.93
C ALA A 42 6.98 -11.21 1.51
N PRO A 43 7.94 -10.89 2.40
CA PRO A 43 9.04 -10.00 2.07
C PRO A 43 10.05 -10.63 1.10
N PHE A 44 10.68 -9.78 0.30
CA PHE A 44 11.73 -10.14 -0.65
C PHE A 44 13.11 -10.11 0.02
N ASP A 45 13.93 -11.12 -0.31
CA ASP A 45 15.27 -11.28 0.27
C ASP A 45 16.37 -10.53 -0.47
N ASP A 46 16.18 -10.27 -1.76
CA ASP A 46 17.16 -9.62 -2.62
C ASP A 46 16.64 -8.31 -3.24
N ALA A 47 17.57 -7.41 -3.53
CA ALA A 47 17.25 -6.07 -4.03
C ALA A 47 16.66 -6.07 -5.44
N ALA A 48 16.99 -7.04 -6.29
CA ALA A 48 16.50 -7.06 -7.67
C ALA A 48 15.03 -7.48 -7.71
N SER A 49 14.65 -8.50 -6.95
CA SER A 49 13.27 -8.94 -6.81
C SER A 49 12.40 -7.86 -6.15
N LEU A 50 12.92 -7.21 -5.09
CA LEU A 50 12.20 -6.12 -4.43
C LEU A 50 11.99 -4.93 -5.38
N ALA A 51 13.02 -4.51 -6.11
CA ALA A 51 12.90 -3.41 -7.07
C ALA A 51 11.90 -3.74 -8.21
N ALA A 52 11.89 -4.98 -8.68
CA ALA A 52 10.92 -5.42 -9.69
C ALA A 52 9.48 -5.40 -9.16
N ALA A 53 9.28 -5.84 -7.91
CA ALA A 53 7.97 -5.81 -7.26
C ALA A 53 7.48 -4.38 -7.03
N GLN A 54 8.35 -3.48 -6.56
CA GLN A 54 8.04 -2.05 -6.43
C GLN A 54 7.69 -1.43 -7.78
N ALA A 55 8.45 -1.70 -8.84
CA ALA A 55 8.15 -1.20 -10.18
C ALA A 55 6.84 -1.77 -10.78
N ASP A 56 6.42 -2.97 -10.35
CA ASP A 56 5.12 -3.53 -10.70
C ASP A 56 3.97 -2.85 -9.95
N PHE A 57 4.16 -2.61 -8.65
CA PHE A 57 3.24 -1.83 -7.84
C PHE A 57 3.05 -0.42 -8.40
N ASP A 58 4.14 0.30 -8.69
CA ASP A 58 4.12 1.66 -9.22
C ASP A 58 3.28 1.74 -10.50
N ARG A 59 3.45 0.76 -11.41
CA ARG A 59 2.67 0.70 -12.66
C ARG A 59 1.19 0.49 -12.39
N LYS A 60 0.82 -0.32 -11.39
CA LYS A 60 -0.59 -0.53 -11.00
C LYS A 60 -1.19 0.72 -10.37
N LEU A 61 -0.45 1.40 -9.50
CA LEU A 61 -0.89 2.64 -8.88
C LEU A 61 -1.07 3.74 -9.91
N VAL A 62 -0.11 3.93 -10.82
CA VAL A 62 -0.22 4.90 -11.93
C VAL A 62 -1.43 4.57 -12.79
N ALA A 63 -1.62 3.32 -13.19
CA ALA A 63 -2.78 2.91 -14.00
C ALA A 63 -4.11 3.15 -13.28
N PHE A 64 -4.16 2.94 -11.96
CA PHE A 64 -5.32 3.28 -11.14
C PHE A 64 -5.58 4.79 -11.17
N CYS A 65 -4.57 5.62 -10.86
CA CYS A 65 -4.69 7.07 -10.87
C CYS A 65 -5.08 7.63 -12.24
N ASP A 66 -4.50 7.12 -13.33
CA ASP A 66 -4.82 7.51 -14.71
C ASP A 66 -6.27 7.18 -15.10
N SER A 67 -6.89 6.21 -14.41
CA SER A 67 -8.30 5.84 -14.63
C SER A 67 -9.31 6.69 -13.88
N LEU A 68 -8.85 7.50 -12.90
CA LEU A 68 -9.73 8.32 -12.07
C LEU A 68 -10.22 9.55 -12.82
N THR A 69 -11.51 9.84 -12.67
CA THR A 69 -12.08 11.15 -12.98
C THR A 69 -12.05 12.05 -11.74
N GLU A 70 -12.26 13.36 -11.91
CA GLU A 70 -12.37 14.29 -10.79
C GLU A 70 -13.47 13.89 -9.80
N ALA A 71 -14.60 13.37 -10.31
CA ALA A 71 -15.70 12.88 -9.47
C ALA A 71 -15.34 11.60 -8.69
N ASP A 72 -14.39 10.80 -9.19
CA ASP A 72 -13.95 9.59 -8.48
C ASP A 72 -13.18 9.92 -7.19
N LEU A 73 -12.57 11.10 -7.11
CA LEU A 73 -11.86 11.54 -5.90
C LEU A 73 -12.81 11.72 -4.69
N ASP A 74 -14.09 11.97 -4.94
CA ASP A 74 -15.13 12.08 -3.91
C ASP A 74 -15.74 10.74 -3.49
N ARG A 75 -15.48 9.66 -4.26
CA ARG A 75 -15.92 8.31 -3.87
C ARG A 75 -15.25 7.91 -2.57
N ARG A 76 -15.96 7.10 -1.79
CA ARG A 76 -15.47 6.58 -0.52
C ARG A 76 -15.21 5.10 -0.60
N VAL A 77 -14.09 4.68 -0.02
CA VAL A 77 -13.70 3.28 0.16
C VAL A 77 -13.64 2.97 1.66
N ILE A 78 -13.79 1.69 2.02
CA ILE A 78 -13.66 1.25 3.40
C ILE A 78 -12.21 0.87 3.67
N THR A 79 -11.58 1.54 4.62
CA THR A 79 -10.23 1.24 5.08
C THR A 79 -10.28 0.62 6.47
N ASP A 80 -9.52 -0.46 6.67
CA ASP A 80 -9.34 -1.06 7.99
C ASP A 80 -8.23 -0.35 8.76
N ARG A 81 -8.59 0.35 9.84
CA ARG A 81 -7.66 1.05 10.75
C ARG A 81 -7.34 0.22 12.01
N ARG A 82 -7.56 -1.09 11.96
CA ARG A 82 -7.31 -2.05 13.04
C ARG A 82 -8.09 -1.69 14.31
N GLU A 83 -7.42 -1.13 15.32
CA GLU A 83 -8.03 -0.79 16.61
C GLU A 83 -9.13 0.28 16.47
N ASP A 84 -8.98 1.19 15.50
CA ASP A 84 -9.97 2.23 15.20
C ASP A 84 -11.12 1.74 14.30
N GLY A 85 -11.07 0.48 13.86
CA GLY A 85 -12.11 -0.19 13.08
C GLY A 85 -12.14 0.19 11.59
N LEU A 86 -13.27 -0.15 10.95
CA LEU A 86 -13.51 0.13 9.53
C LEU A 86 -14.01 1.57 9.35
N ILE A 87 -13.27 2.37 8.58
CA ILE A 87 -13.57 3.79 8.34
C ILE A 87 -13.88 4.00 6.86
N SER A 88 -14.87 4.85 6.57
CA SER A 88 -15.20 5.25 5.20
C SER A 88 -14.46 6.54 4.84
N GLU A 89 -13.47 6.44 3.97
CA GLU A 89 -12.55 7.53 3.62
C GLU A 89 -12.67 7.90 2.13
N ARG A 90 -12.49 9.18 1.78
CA ARG A 90 -12.54 9.63 0.38
C ARG A 90 -11.25 9.22 -0.33
N ILE A 91 -11.36 8.74 -1.56
CA ILE A 91 -10.22 8.38 -2.40
C ILE A 91 -9.22 9.54 -2.51
N GLY A 92 -9.71 10.77 -2.71
CA GLY A 92 -8.86 11.95 -2.79
C GLY A 92 -8.08 12.25 -1.51
N ASP A 93 -8.62 11.94 -0.33
CA ASP A 93 -7.92 12.18 0.95
C ASP A 93 -6.85 11.11 1.22
N ILE A 94 -7.03 9.90 0.68
CA ILE A 94 -6.05 8.80 0.77
C ILE A 94 -4.84 9.04 -0.16
N LEU A 95 -5.07 9.67 -1.32
CA LEU A 95 -4.03 9.93 -2.34
C LEU A 95 -3.25 11.24 -2.14
N ALA A 96 -3.65 12.10 -1.19
CA ALA A 96 -3.14 13.48 -1.03
C ALA A 96 -1.88 13.60 -0.16
#